data_AF-A0A939S4L5-F1
#
_entry.id   AF-A0A939S4L5-F1
#
_cell.length_a   1.000
_cell.length_b   1.000
_cell.length_c   1.000
_cell.angle_alpha   90.00
_cell.angle_beta   90.00
_cell.angle_gamma   90.00
#
_symmetry.space_group_name_H-M   'P 1'
#
loop_
_entity.id
_entity.type
_entity.pdbx_description
1 polymer ?
#
loop_
_entity_poly.entity_id
_entity_poly.type
_entity_poly.pdbx_seq_one_letter_code
_entity_poly.pdbx_strand_id
1 'polypeptide(L)'
;MNTLRKTAATGFGLLATTALLVGCSTKSSGGEETGDGSVKTDFGVVGDTLTVAALTDQSGPYAALGSTLAQGNQLYFDQRNADGGVCGFDVEVEVRDHGNDVQTAVSQFSELEPNVLGFTQLLGSPQVNALKGEIESKTIPTFVASWSSDFLGSNAISITGTIYPYDIINGLSVLADEGTIEAGSTVGHVHLPGDFGENALKGSEFYAEQNDLEIVDISVEPTATDYSAQVQQLVDAKVDAIIVSGTPPQLAGIVGGTSALGLDVPVITQGPSFGPALLETAAADAIEERVRVVLSYLPYGAEGSAEAQAVAEAYAEAYPDGDPTIFVNYGYATANVFGEALDAACEAGDLTRQGVTDALRGLAEVETGIFPTQSFQDPATSASTQSVVLAVDPDVTGGLVVEKEFFESELVPQFTE
;
A
#
# COMPACT_ATOMS: atom_id res chain seq x y z
N MET A 1 -65.10 18.52 64.48
CA MET A 1 -65.66 19.89 64.61
C MET A 1 -65.16 20.67 63.39
N ASN A 2 -65.96 20.76 62.32
CA ASN A 2 -66.70 21.97 61.90
C ASN A 2 -65.76 23.20 61.77
N THR A 3 -65.59 23.90 60.64
CA THR A 3 -66.57 24.42 59.65
C THR A 3 -65.75 25.12 58.53
N LEU A 4 -66.04 24.94 57.22
CA LEU A 4 -66.77 25.88 56.31
C LEU A 4 -66.16 27.31 56.26
N ARG A 5 -65.99 28.07 55.16
CA ARG A 5 -66.22 28.00 53.69
C ARG A 5 -65.92 29.45 53.16
N LYS A 6 -65.86 29.62 51.83
CA LYS A 6 -66.19 30.84 51.01
C LYS A 6 -65.06 31.81 50.60
N THR A 7 -64.63 31.80 49.32
CA THR A 7 -65.06 32.62 48.12
C THR A 7 -64.49 34.06 48.13
N ALA A 8 -64.05 34.73 47.04
CA ALA A 8 -64.02 34.51 45.59
C ALA A 8 -63.17 35.63 44.92
N ALA A 9 -62.91 35.48 43.60
CA ALA A 9 -62.81 36.52 42.56
C ALA A 9 -61.59 37.48 42.59
N THR A 10 -60.98 37.99 41.52
CA THR A 10 -60.99 37.87 40.05
C THR A 10 -59.80 38.74 39.58
N GLY A 11 -59.09 38.43 38.50
CA GLY A 11 -58.09 39.38 37.97
C GLY A 11 -57.28 38.90 36.78
N PHE A 12 -57.79 39.22 35.59
CA PHE A 12 -57.16 39.11 34.27
C PHE A 12 -55.81 39.84 34.21
N GLY A 13 -54.80 39.24 33.58
CA GLY A 13 -53.53 39.89 33.27
C GLY A 13 -52.82 39.20 32.12
N LEU A 14 -53.21 39.53 30.88
CA LEU A 14 -52.46 39.19 29.67
C LEU A 14 -51.43 40.31 29.46
N LEU A 15 -50.14 40.01 29.65
CA LEU A 15 -49.03 40.92 29.34
C LEU A 15 -47.97 40.12 28.57
N ALA A 16 -48.02 40.27 27.24
CA ALA A 16 -46.95 39.85 26.36
C ALA A 16 -45.71 40.72 26.64
N THR A 17 -44.63 40.08 27.08
CA THR A 17 -43.31 40.71 27.21
C THR A 17 -42.30 39.79 26.55
N THR A 18 -41.83 40.22 25.38
CA THR A 18 -40.69 39.67 24.66
C THR A 18 -39.43 40.00 25.46
N ALA A 19 -38.85 39.00 26.12
CA ALA A 19 -37.55 39.13 26.78
C ALA A 19 -36.50 38.36 25.97
N LEU A 20 -35.56 39.12 25.41
CA LEU A 20 -34.30 38.62 24.85
C LEU A 20 -33.49 37.98 25.99
N LEU A 21 -33.31 36.67 25.92
CA LEU A 21 -32.35 35.94 26.75
C LEU A 21 -31.21 35.47 25.85
N VAL A 22 -30.09 36.17 25.98
CA VAL A 22 -28.76 35.71 25.55
C VAL A 22 -28.42 34.51 26.41
N GLY A 23 -28.45 33.32 25.83
CA GLY A 23 -27.98 32.08 26.43
C GLY A 23 -26.83 31.54 25.60
N CYS A 24 -25.62 31.62 26.12
CA CYS A 24 -24.45 30.91 25.60
C CYS A 24 -24.73 29.40 25.66
N SER A 25 -24.73 28.74 24.51
CA SER A 25 -24.56 27.29 24.43
C SER A 25 -23.46 27.01 23.41
N THR A 26 -22.39 26.42 23.92
CA THR A 26 -21.16 26.00 23.23
C THR A 26 -21.46 25.23 21.96
N LYS A 27 -21.16 25.85 20.83
CA LYS A 27 -21.16 25.22 19.50
C LYS A 27 -19.72 24.88 19.16
N SER A 28 -19.52 23.61 18.82
CA SER A 28 -18.32 23.03 18.23
C SER A 28 -17.70 24.00 17.21
N SER A 29 -16.40 24.27 17.36
CA SER A 29 -15.62 25.11 16.47
C SER A 29 -15.64 24.52 15.07
N GLY A 30 -16.48 25.12 14.20
CA GLY A 30 -16.33 25.02 12.75
C GLY A 30 -15.22 25.95 12.30
N GLY A 31 -14.55 25.56 11.21
CA GLY A 31 -13.39 26.23 10.64
C GLY A 31 -13.51 27.75 10.58
N GLU A 32 -12.43 28.41 10.97
CA GLU A 32 -12.23 29.83 10.74
C GLU A 32 -11.87 30.03 9.26
N GLU A 33 -12.83 30.50 8.46
CA GLU A 33 -12.49 31.26 7.26
C GLU A 33 -11.85 32.58 7.69
N THR A 34 -10.53 32.67 7.57
CA THR A 34 -9.81 33.95 7.58
C THR A 34 -9.35 34.24 6.16
N GLY A 35 -10.04 35.16 5.51
CA GLY A 35 -9.65 35.64 4.18
C GLY A 35 -8.43 36.56 4.24
N ASP A 36 -7.30 36.03 3.78
CA ASP A 36 -6.31 36.71 2.93
C ASP A 36 -5.53 35.63 2.14
N GLY A 37 -6.01 35.24 0.96
CA GLY A 37 -5.29 34.33 0.05
C GLY A 37 -4.86 32.97 0.62
N SER A 38 -5.42 32.53 1.75
CA SER A 38 -5.05 31.29 2.44
C SER A 38 -5.79 30.08 1.85
N VAL A 39 -5.05 29.00 1.63
CA VAL A 39 -5.56 27.69 1.20
C VAL A 39 -6.48 27.09 2.27
N LYS A 40 -7.60 26.49 1.88
CA LYS A 40 -8.53 25.83 2.81
C LYS A 40 -7.89 24.56 3.38
N THR A 41 -7.98 24.34 4.69
CA THR A 41 -7.41 23.18 5.40
C THR A 41 -8.42 22.57 6.38
N ASP A 42 -8.20 21.33 6.81
CA ASP A 42 -9.00 20.66 7.85
C ASP A 42 -8.16 19.92 8.89
N PHE A 43 -7.76 18.67 8.63
CA PHE A 43 -7.05 17.80 9.57
C PHE A 43 -5.54 17.85 9.33
N GLY A 44 -4.77 17.59 10.38
CA GLY A 44 -3.31 17.51 10.29
C GLY A 44 -2.59 18.84 10.09
N VAL A 45 -3.26 19.99 10.16
CA VAL A 45 -2.59 21.29 10.02
C VAL A 45 -2.48 22.00 11.37
N VAL A 46 -1.25 22.27 11.82
CA VAL A 46 -0.97 23.02 13.05
C VAL A 46 0.15 24.03 12.78
N GLY A 47 -0.18 25.33 12.81
CA GLY A 47 0.77 26.37 12.46
C GLY A 47 1.20 26.22 11.00
N ASP A 48 2.50 26.13 10.77
CA ASP A 48 3.12 25.96 9.45
C ASP A 48 3.47 24.48 9.17
N THR A 49 2.86 23.53 9.88
CA THR A 49 3.09 22.09 9.71
C THR A 49 1.83 21.38 9.22
N LEU A 50 1.99 20.51 8.23
CA LEU A 50 0.99 19.58 7.71
C LEU A 50 1.45 18.14 8.00
N THR A 51 0.72 17.41 8.83
CA THR A 51 1.08 16.05 9.24
C THR A 51 0.33 15.01 8.41
N VAL A 52 1.06 14.04 7.88
CA VAL A 52 0.57 12.79 7.26
C VAL A 52 1.10 11.60 8.06
N ALA A 53 0.48 10.43 7.92
CA ALA A 53 0.88 9.25 8.68
C ALA A 53 1.39 8.10 7.80
N ALA A 54 2.32 7.32 8.37
CA ALA A 54 2.69 6.01 7.90
C ALA A 54 2.37 4.96 8.98
N LEU A 55 1.34 4.16 8.75
CA LEU A 55 0.98 3.03 9.61
C LEU A 55 1.56 1.76 8.99
N THR A 56 2.58 1.20 9.64
CA THR A 56 3.52 0.22 9.04
C THR A 56 3.85 -0.96 9.96
N ASP A 57 4.57 -1.96 9.43
CA ASP A 57 5.20 -3.03 10.21
C ASP A 57 6.70 -2.76 10.39
N GLN A 58 7.16 -2.56 11.63
CA GLN A 58 8.58 -2.40 11.99
C GLN A 58 9.07 -3.47 12.98
N SER A 59 8.19 -4.35 13.45
CA SER A 59 8.54 -5.38 14.46
C SER A 59 8.05 -6.78 14.13
N GLY A 60 7.20 -6.94 13.12
CA GLY A 60 6.62 -8.17 12.63
C GLY A 60 7.38 -8.78 11.44
N PRO A 61 6.75 -9.71 10.69
CA PRO A 61 7.38 -10.45 9.60
C PRO A 61 7.83 -9.57 8.42
N TYR A 62 7.31 -8.34 8.36
CA TYR A 62 7.51 -7.38 7.31
C TYR A 62 8.40 -6.20 7.78
N ALA A 63 9.01 -6.28 8.98
CA ALA A 63 9.77 -5.20 9.61
C ALA A 63 10.80 -4.48 8.70
N ALA A 64 11.59 -5.25 7.93
CA ALA A 64 12.61 -4.67 7.04
C ALA A 64 11.99 -3.84 5.90
N LEU A 65 10.96 -4.39 5.24
CA LEU A 65 10.26 -3.66 4.17
C LEU A 65 9.51 -2.47 4.74
N GLY A 66 8.78 -2.63 5.85
CA GLY A 66 7.93 -1.57 6.38
C GLY A 66 8.72 -0.41 6.95
N SER A 67 9.94 -0.68 7.46
CA SER A 67 10.89 0.36 7.89
C SER A 67 11.47 1.13 6.71
N THR A 68 11.96 0.43 5.68
CA THR A 68 12.56 1.07 4.50
C THR A 68 11.53 1.83 3.66
N LEU A 69 10.29 1.34 3.63
CA LEU A 69 9.15 2.04 3.06
C LEU A 69 8.88 3.38 3.77
N ALA A 70 8.76 3.37 5.10
CA ALA A 70 8.53 4.58 5.88
C ALA A 70 9.71 5.57 5.76
N GLN A 71 10.94 5.07 5.66
CA GLN A 71 12.12 5.90 5.41
C GLN A 71 12.12 6.51 4.00
N GLY A 72 11.67 5.80 2.97
CA GLY A 72 11.47 6.34 1.63
C GLY A 72 10.45 7.48 1.62
N ASN A 73 9.32 7.29 2.33
CA ASN A 73 8.31 8.34 2.51
C ASN A 73 8.91 9.59 3.18
N GLN A 74 9.65 9.41 4.27
CA GLN A 74 10.29 10.50 5.01
C GLN A 74 11.33 11.23 4.15
N LEU A 75 12.17 10.48 3.43
CA LEU A 75 13.22 11.03 2.57
C LEU A 75 12.66 12.00 1.51
N TYR A 76 11.53 11.63 0.89
CA TYR A 76 10.85 12.50 -0.08
C TYR A 76 10.39 13.81 0.57
N PHE A 77 9.67 13.74 1.70
CA PHE A 77 9.15 14.95 2.33
C PHE A 77 10.24 15.81 2.97
N ASP A 78 11.33 15.22 3.45
CA ASP A 78 12.50 15.97 3.94
C ASP A 78 13.12 16.82 2.82
N GLN A 79 13.28 16.24 1.63
CA GLN A 79 13.75 16.98 0.45
C GLN A 79 12.74 18.04 0.01
N ARG A 80 11.45 17.69 -0.02
CA ARG A 80 10.38 18.63 -0.37
C ARG A 80 10.32 19.82 0.59
N ASN A 81 10.52 19.61 1.88
CA ASN A 81 10.56 20.65 2.91
C ASN A 81 11.80 21.53 2.76
N ALA A 82 12.97 20.95 2.45
CA ALA A 82 14.17 21.71 2.12
C ALA A 82 13.96 22.64 0.90
N ASP A 83 13.08 22.26 -0.01
CA ASP A 83 12.66 23.03 -1.18
C ASP A 83 11.41 23.92 -0.95
N GLY A 84 11.04 24.15 0.32
CA GLY A 84 10.01 25.11 0.72
C GLY A 84 8.62 24.53 0.99
N GLY A 85 8.51 23.19 1.04
CA GLY A 85 7.30 22.50 1.49
C GLY A 85 6.10 22.71 0.58
N VAL A 86 4.92 22.30 1.04
CA VAL A 86 3.66 22.33 0.27
C VAL A 86 2.85 23.53 0.71
N CYS A 87 2.56 24.47 -0.21
CA CYS A 87 1.71 25.63 0.09
C CYS A 87 2.20 26.48 1.29
N GLY A 88 3.51 26.44 1.58
CA GLY A 88 4.12 27.08 2.76
C GLY A 88 4.07 26.25 4.04
N PHE A 89 3.58 25.01 4.00
CA PHE A 89 3.65 24.05 5.10
C PHE A 89 4.83 23.10 4.95
N ASP A 90 5.55 22.86 6.06
CA ASP A 90 6.43 21.70 6.18
C ASP A 90 5.58 20.45 6.38
N VAL A 91 5.87 19.39 5.62
CA VAL A 91 5.17 18.11 5.72
C VAL A 91 5.89 17.18 6.70
N GLU A 92 5.21 16.76 7.77
CA GLU A 92 5.73 15.79 8.75
C GLU A 92 5.09 14.41 8.53
N VAL A 93 5.91 13.35 8.51
CA VAL A 93 5.42 11.96 8.42
C VAL A 93 5.44 11.33 9.80
N GLU A 94 4.27 11.16 10.41
CA GLU A 94 4.13 10.46 11.67
C GLU A 94 4.08 8.93 11.45
N VAL A 95 5.14 8.24 11.86
CA VAL A 95 5.26 6.78 11.71
C VAL A 95 4.73 6.04 12.94
N ARG A 96 3.94 4.98 12.74
CA ARG A 96 3.50 4.05 13.77
C ARG A 96 3.64 2.60 13.35
N ASP A 97 4.17 1.80 14.26
CA ASP A 97 4.34 0.36 14.10
C ASP A 97 3.10 -0.39 14.63
N HIS A 98 2.48 -1.20 13.77
CA HIS A 98 1.41 -2.12 14.13
C HIS A 98 1.87 -3.58 14.24
N GLY A 99 3.13 -3.91 13.98
CA GLY A 99 3.69 -5.27 14.15
C GLY A 99 3.00 -6.34 13.30
N ASN A 100 2.44 -5.95 12.16
CA ASN A 100 1.53 -6.78 11.34
C ASN A 100 0.28 -7.32 12.09
N ASP A 101 -0.16 -6.68 13.17
CA ASP A 101 -1.37 -7.02 13.92
C ASP A 101 -2.54 -6.07 13.58
N VAL A 102 -3.70 -6.66 13.21
CA VAL A 102 -4.88 -5.90 12.77
C VAL A 102 -5.49 -5.07 13.89
N GLN A 103 -5.54 -5.58 15.13
CA GLN A 103 -6.13 -4.84 16.25
C GLN A 103 -5.27 -3.64 16.65
N THR A 104 -3.95 -3.83 16.64
CA THR A 104 -2.98 -2.77 16.88
C THR A 104 -3.08 -1.71 15.78
N ALA A 105 -3.19 -2.11 14.50
CA ALA A 105 -3.41 -1.18 13.40
C ALA A 105 -4.69 -0.34 13.60
N VAL A 106 -5.81 -0.95 13.96
CA VAL A 106 -7.07 -0.23 14.24
C VAL A 106 -6.93 0.76 15.39
N SER A 107 -6.24 0.37 16.47
CA SER A 107 -6.00 1.26 17.61
C SER A 107 -5.11 2.44 17.23
N GLN A 108 -3.99 2.17 16.56
CA GLN A 108 -3.05 3.22 16.13
C GLN A 108 -3.69 4.16 15.10
N PHE A 109 -4.47 3.62 14.15
CA PHE A 109 -5.25 4.42 13.21
C PHE A 109 -6.20 5.38 13.93
N SER A 110 -6.96 4.88 14.93
CA SER A 110 -7.91 5.70 15.69
C SER A 110 -7.22 6.85 16.47
N GLU A 111 -5.97 6.66 16.88
CA GLU A 111 -5.17 7.68 17.57
C GLU A 111 -4.58 8.71 16.59
N LEU A 112 -4.11 8.26 15.41
CA LEU A 112 -3.51 9.10 14.38
C LEU A 112 -4.54 9.91 13.61
N GLU A 113 -5.63 9.29 13.18
CA GLU A 113 -6.63 9.84 12.27
C GLU A 113 -7.08 11.28 12.60
N PRO A 114 -7.42 11.65 13.84
CA PRO A 114 -7.86 13.03 14.10
C PRO A 114 -6.74 14.08 13.97
N ASN A 115 -5.48 13.66 13.93
CA ASN A 115 -4.30 14.53 13.94
C ASN A 115 -3.54 14.57 12.61
N VAL A 116 -3.99 13.86 11.58
CA VAL A 116 -3.30 13.79 10.29
C VAL A 116 -4.24 14.07 9.12
N LEU A 117 -3.69 14.67 8.06
CA LEU A 117 -4.44 14.92 6.83
C LEU A 117 -4.81 13.60 6.14
N GLY A 118 -3.85 12.69 6.04
CA GLY A 118 -4.03 11.40 5.37
C GLY A 118 -2.88 10.45 5.68
N PHE A 119 -2.89 9.31 4.99
CA PHE A 119 -1.88 8.27 5.15
C PHE A 119 -1.07 8.15 3.86
N THR A 120 0.22 8.47 3.92
CA THR A 120 1.17 8.18 2.83
C THR A 120 1.49 6.70 2.75
N GLN A 121 1.20 5.97 3.83
CA GLN A 121 1.38 4.54 3.90
C GLN A 121 0.37 3.94 4.89
N LEU A 122 -0.36 2.93 4.42
CA LEU A 122 -1.06 1.96 5.25
C LEU A 122 -0.67 0.55 4.78
N LEU A 123 0.18 -0.13 5.56
CA LEU A 123 0.75 -1.42 5.19
C LEU A 123 -0.13 -2.60 5.63
N GLY A 124 -0.27 -3.56 4.71
CA GLY A 124 -0.87 -4.87 4.98
C GLY A 124 -2.34 -4.96 4.59
N SER A 125 -2.67 -5.93 3.74
CA SER A 125 -4.02 -6.09 3.20
C SER A 125 -5.09 -6.29 4.29
N PRO A 126 -4.89 -7.16 5.31
CA PRO A 126 -5.89 -7.31 6.38
C PRO A 126 -6.14 -6.02 7.19
N GLN A 127 -5.10 -5.20 7.38
CA GLN A 127 -5.16 -3.92 8.08
C GLN A 127 -5.96 -2.90 7.26
N VAL A 128 -5.67 -2.80 5.97
CA VAL A 128 -6.43 -1.95 5.03
C VAL A 128 -7.89 -2.37 5.00
N ASN A 129 -8.17 -3.67 4.87
CA ASN A 129 -9.54 -4.19 4.83
C ASN A 129 -10.34 -3.84 6.11
N ALA A 130 -9.71 -3.97 7.28
CA ALA A 130 -10.33 -3.60 8.56
C ALA A 130 -10.65 -2.09 8.68
N LEU A 131 -9.89 -1.24 8.00
CA LEU A 131 -9.98 0.22 8.08
C LEU A 131 -10.72 0.86 6.89
N LYS A 132 -10.93 0.13 5.78
CA LYS A 132 -11.49 0.62 4.52
C LYS A 132 -12.78 1.42 4.72
N GLY A 133 -13.73 0.87 5.48
CA GLY A 133 -15.02 1.54 5.69
C GLY A 133 -14.90 2.87 6.44
N GLU A 134 -13.93 3.01 7.35
CA GLU A 134 -13.69 4.26 8.06
C GLU A 134 -12.96 5.28 7.18
N ILE A 135 -11.94 4.84 6.44
CA ILE A 135 -11.20 5.64 5.45
C ILE A 135 -12.17 6.25 4.43
N GLU A 136 -13.08 5.45 3.87
CA GLU A 136 -14.06 5.89 2.88
C GLU A 136 -15.08 6.86 3.47
N SER A 137 -15.66 6.51 4.63
CA SER A 137 -16.66 7.33 5.33
C SER A 137 -16.14 8.73 5.66
N LYS A 138 -14.86 8.84 6.01
CA LYS A 138 -14.19 10.09 6.38
C LYS A 138 -13.39 10.73 5.23
N THR A 139 -13.38 10.10 4.06
CA THR A 139 -12.64 10.55 2.86
C THR A 139 -11.17 10.82 3.17
N ILE A 140 -10.52 9.90 3.89
CA ILE A 140 -9.13 10.08 4.31
C ILE A 140 -8.22 9.68 3.14
N PRO A 141 -7.48 10.61 2.49
CA PRO A 141 -6.59 10.25 1.41
C PRO A 141 -5.53 9.27 1.92
N THR A 142 -5.54 8.04 1.39
CA THR A 142 -4.76 6.91 1.92
C THR A 142 -4.10 6.16 0.79
N PHE A 143 -2.78 6.21 0.75
CA PHE A 143 -1.96 5.32 -0.07
C PHE A 143 -1.68 4.04 0.69
N VAL A 144 -1.95 2.91 0.05
CA VAL A 144 -1.78 1.59 0.68
C VAL A 144 -0.49 0.92 0.20
N ALA A 145 0.19 0.22 1.11
CA ALA A 145 1.20 -0.77 0.76
C ALA A 145 0.54 -2.16 0.80
N SER A 146 -0.45 -2.28 -0.08
CA SER A 146 -1.18 -3.48 -0.40
C SER A 146 -1.74 -3.32 -1.81
N TRP A 147 -1.57 -4.34 -2.62
CA TRP A 147 -1.96 -4.33 -4.02
C TRP A 147 -3.20 -5.21 -4.26
N SER A 148 -4.05 -5.36 -3.23
CA SER A 148 -5.28 -6.13 -3.37
C SER A 148 -6.24 -5.42 -4.32
N SER A 149 -6.73 -6.17 -5.30
CA SER A 149 -7.76 -5.76 -6.24
C SER A 149 -9.03 -5.27 -5.52
N ASP A 150 -9.32 -5.83 -4.33
CA ASP A 150 -10.51 -5.51 -3.52
C ASP A 150 -10.53 -4.06 -2.97
N PHE A 151 -9.42 -3.32 -3.11
CA PHE A 151 -9.32 -1.91 -2.71
C PHE A 151 -9.56 -0.92 -3.85
N LEU A 152 -9.70 -1.41 -5.09
CA LEU A 152 -10.19 -0.61 -6.20
C LEU A 152 -11.65 -0.14 -5.96
N GLY A 153 -12.04 0.87 -6.71
CA GLY A 153 -13.34 1.55 -6.64
C GLY A 153 -13.47 2.57 -5.50
N SER A 154 -12.48 2.65 -4.61
CA SER A 154 -12.46 3.63 -3.53
C SER A 154 -11.90 4.97 -4.02
N ASN A 155 -12.60 6.07 -3.75
CA ASN A 155 -12.03 7.40 -4.02
C ASN A 155 -10.91 7.76 -3.03
N ALA A 156 -11.00 7.29 -1.78
CA ALA A 156 -10.08 7.65 -0.71
C ALA A 156 -8.85 6.75 -0.61
N ILE A 157 -8.94 5.50 -1.08
CA ILE A 157 -7.83 4.54 -1.10
C ILE A 157 -7.18 4.55 -2.49
N SER A 158 -5.86 4.58 -2.51
CA SER A 158 -5.06 4.62 -3.72
C SER A 158 -3.95 3.57 -3.69
N ILE A 159 -3.85 2.81 -4.77
CA ILE A 159 -2.78 1.85 -5.03
C ILE A 159 -1.88 2.47 -6.09
N THR A 160 -0.58 2.54 -5.84
CA THR A 160 0.42 2.89 -6.85
C THR A 160 0.92 1.64 -7.57
N GLY A 161 1.08 1.74 -8.89
CA GLY A 161 1.48 0.62 -9.74
C GLY A 161 0.30 -0.30 -10.10
N THR A 162 0.55 -1.60 -10.05
CA THR A 162 -0.37 -2.69 -10.41
C THR A 162 -1.17 -3.22 -9.21
N ILE A 163 -1.99 -4.24 -9.44
CA ILE A 163 -2.61 -5.08 -8.41
C ILE A 163 -2.00 -6.48 -8.44
N TYR A 164 -2.12 -7.24 -7.34
CA TYR A 164 -1.55 -8.59 -7.22
C TYR A 164 -1.94 -9.53 -8.38
N PRO A 165 -3.20 -9.58 -8.85
CA PRO A 165 -3.56 -10.43 -9.99
C PRO A 165 -2.79 -10.07 -11.27
N TYR A 166 -2.57 -8.79 -11.55
CA TYR A 166 -1.84 -8.36 -12.75
C TYR A 166 -0.38 -8.80 -12.71
N ASP A 167 0.28 -8.67 -11.55
CA ASP A 167 1.67 -9.15 -11.40
C ASP A 167 1.77 -10.66 -11.62
N ILE A 168 0.80 -11.44 -11.12
CA ILE A 168 0.75 -12.88 -11.35
C ILE A 168 0.52 -13.22 -12.83
N ILE A 169 -0.47 -12.57 -13.47
CA ILE A 169 -0.79 -12.78 -14.89
C ILE A 169 0.42 -12.43 -15.77
N ASN A 170 1.05 -11.28 -15.50
CA ASN A 170 2.25 -10.85 -16.20
C ASN A 170 3.43 -11.80 -15.95
N GLY A 171 3.64 -12.25 -14.71
CA GLY A 171 4.69 -13.22 -14.38
C GLY A 171 4.50 -14.58 -15.06
N LEU A 172 3.28 -15.11 -15.08
CA LEU A 172 2.95 -16.35 -15.80
C LEU A 172 3.11 -16.19 -17.32
N SER A 173 2.77 -15.03 -17.88
CA SER A 173 2.99 -14.76 -19.30
C SER A 173 4.47 -14.82 -19.69
N VAL A 174 5.37 -14.39 -18.81
CA VAL A 174 6.83 -14.48 -19.04
C VAL A 174 7.27 -15.94 -19.09
N LEU A 175 6.80 -16.77 -18.17
CA LEU A 175 7.12 -18.20 -18.18
C LEU A 175 6.57 -18.91 -19.42
N ALA A 176 5.39 -18.51 -19.90
CA ALA A 176 4.81 -19.06 -21.12
C ALA A 176 5.57 -18.62 -22.38
N ASP A 177 5.95 -17.35 -22.48
CA ASP A 177 6.75 -16.80 -23.58
C ASP A 177 8.11 -17.51 -23.72
N GLU A 178 8.69 -17.93 -22.60
CA GLU A 178 9.94 -18.70 -22.54
C GLU A 178 9.76 -20.19 -22.84
N GLY A 179 8.53 -20.69 -22.88
CA GLY A 179 8.21 -22.10 -23.04
C GLY A 179 8.42 -22.95 -21.78
N THR A 180 8.51 -22.32 -20.61
CA THR A 180 8.58 -23.00 -19.30
C THR A 180 7.24 -23.64 -18.94
N ILE A 181 6.14 -22.95 -19.25
CA ILE A 181 4.77 -23.46 -19.08
C ILE A 181 4.03 -23.44 -20.41
N GLU A 182 3.19 -24.43 -20.64
CA GLU A 182 2.32 -24.56 -21.82
C GLU A 182 0.98 -25.18 -21.44
N ALA A 183 0.04 -25.28 -22.38
CA ALA A 183 -1.25 -25.93 -22.13
C ALA A 183 -1.03 -27.36 -21.57
N GLY A 184 -1.65 -27.65 -20.42
CA GLY A 184 -1.49 -28.88 -19.66
C GLY A 184 -0.38 -28.84 -18.59
N SER A 185 0.40 -27.77 -18.48
CA SER A 185 1.35 -27.58 -17.36
C SER A 185 0.64 -27.40 -16.03
N THR A 186 1.33 -27.77 -14.96
CA THR A 186 0.84 -27.64 -13.58
C THR A 186 1.64 -26.56 -12.83
N VAL A 187 0.98 -25.55 -12.28
CA VAL A 187 1.61 -24.48 -11.48
C VAL A 187 1.18 -24.61 -10.03
N GLY A 188 2.15 -24.63 -9.11
CA GLY A 188 1.86 -24.61 -7.68
C GLY A 188 1.81 -23.19 -7.14
N HIS A 189 0.70 -22.76 -6.54
CA HIS A 189 0.60 -21.46 -5.89
C HIS A 189 0.57 -21.62 -4.37
N VAL A 190 1.69 -21.30 -3.74
CA VAL A 190 1.81 -21.25 -2.27
C VAL A 190 1.47 -19.85 -1.79
N HIS A 191 0.43 -19.71 -0.96
CA HIS A 191 -0.06 -18.39 -0.58
C HIS A 191 -0.52 -18.28 0.87
N LEU A 192 -0.50 -17.06 1.42
CA LEU A 192 -1.16 -16.74 2.69
C LEU A 192 -2.69 -16.73 2.52
N PRO A 193 -3.47 -17.11 3.55
CA PRO A 193 -4.92 -16.89 3.53
C PRO A 193 -5.27 -15.39 3.56
N GLY A 194 -6.43 -15.04 3.02
CA GLY A 194 -7.00 -13.69 3.02
C GLY A 194 -6.44 -12.70 1.98
N ASP A 195 -6.61 -11.41 2.27
CA ASP A 195 -6.55 -10.28 1.32
C ASP A 195 -5.21 -10.05 0.57
N PHE A 196 -4.16 -10.83 0.85
CA PHE A 196 -2.93 -10.85 0.04
C PHE A 196 -2.88 -12.10 -0.84
N GLY A 197 -2.69 -13.27 -0.23
CA GLY A 197 -2.41 -14.48 -1.00
C GLY A 197 -3.61 -14.97 -1.80
N GLU A 198 -4.83 -14.93 -1.25
CA GLU A 198 -6.04 -15.30 -2.01
C GLU A 198 -6.34 -14.28 -3.11
N ASN A 199 -6.04 -13.00 -2.89
CA ASN A 199 -6.18 -11.99 -3.94
C ASN A 199 -5.19 -12.24 -5.09
N ALA A 200 -3.94 -12.60 -4.79
CA ALA A 200 -2.96 -13.02 -5.80
C ALA A 200 -3.38 -14.30 -6.54
N LEU A 201 -3.97 -15.27 -5.83
CA LEU A 201 -4.45 -16.54 -6.40
C LEU A 201 -5.48 -16.32 -7.53
N LYS A 202 -6.33 -15.29 -7.43
CA LYS A 202 -7.27 -14.90 -8.51
C LYS A 202 -6.55 -14.73 -9.86
N GLY A 203 -5.33 -14.19 -9.86
CA GLY A 203 -4.51 -14.02 -11.06
C GLY A 203 -4.03 -15.35 -11.65
N SER A 204 -3.62 -16.28 -10.78
CA SER A 204 -3.21 -17.64 -11.18
C SER A 204 -4.38 -18.42 -11.77
N GLU A 205 -5.53 -18.40 -11.09
CA GLU A 205 -6.75 -19.09 -11.53
C GLU A 205 -7.24 -18.55 -12.87
N PHE A 206 -7.26 -17.22 -13.03
CA PHE A 206 -7.62 -16.59 -14.29
C PHE A 206 -6.67 -16.99 -15.42
N TYR A 207 -5.36 -16.87 -15.20
CA TYR A 207 -4.37 -17.22 -16.21
C TYR A 207 -4.49 -18.71 -16.62
N ALA A 208 -4.69 -19.59 -15.64
CA ALA A 208 -4.88 -21.01 -15.86
C ALA A 208 -6.13 -21.32 -16.68
N GLU A 209 -7.25 -20.66 -16.41
CA GLU A 209 -8.49 -20.81 -17.20
C GLU A 209 -8.27 -20.40 -18.66
N GLN A 210 -7.54 -19.30 -18.91
CA GLN A 210 -7.29 -18.81 -20.27
C GLN A 210 -6.28 -19.67 -21.06
N ASN A 211 -5.40 -20.41 -20.37
CA ASN A 211 -4.27 -21.12 -21.01
C ASN A 211 -4.27 -22.65 -20.79
N ASP A 212 -5.34 -23.21 -20.23
CA ASP A 212 -5.47 -24.65 -19.96
C ASP A 212 -4.36 -25.18 -19.03
N LEU A 213 -4.09 -24.45 -17.93
CA LEU A 213 -3.15 -24.88 -16.87
C LEU A 213 -3.89 -25.51 -15.69
N GLU A 214 -3.19 -26.35 -14.93
CA GLU A 214 -3.65 -26.82 -13.62
C GLU A 214 -3.02 -25.99 -12.50
N ILE A 215 -3.82 -25.49 -11.55
CA ILE A 215 -3.32 -24.82 -10.34
C ILE A 215 -3.37 -25.79 -9.15
N VAL A 216 -2.22 -25.98 -8.50
CA VAL A 216 -2.13 -26.61 -7.18
C VAL A 216 -2.15 -25.50 -6.14
N ASP A 217 -3.34 -25.20 -5.64
CA ASP A 217 -3.60 -24.23 -4.58
C ASP A 217 -3.09 -24.79 -3.23
N ILE A 218 -2.12 -24.09 -2.63
CA ILE A 218 -1.52 -24.46 -1.35
C ILE A 218 -1.51 -23.25 -0.39
N SER A 219 -2.51 -23.20 0.48
CA SER A 219 -2.52 -22.21 1.57
C SER A 219 -1.52 -22.53 2.69
N VAL A 220 -0.87 -21.50 3.24
CA VAL A 220 0.11 -21.58 4.33
C VAL A 220 -0.27 -20.66 5.46
N GLU A 221 -0.34 -21.21 6.67
CA GLU A 221 -0.60 -20.44 7.87
C GLU A 221 0.46 -19.34 8.07
N PRO A 222 0.07 -18.11 8.44
CA PRO A 222 1.02 -17.00 8.63
C PRO A 222 2.13 -17.28 9.65
N THR A 223 1.87 -18.16 10.62
CA THR A 223 2.81 -18.51 11.70
C THR A 223 3.58 -19.82 11.43
N ALA A 224 3.39 -20.44 10.27
CA ALA A 224 4.07 -21.69 9.94
C ALA A 224 5.58 -21.47 9.79
N THR A 225 6.36 -22.36 10.42
CA THR A 225 7.82 -22.41 10.35
C THR A 225 8.36 -23.71 9.76
N ASP A 226 7.47 -24.65 9.45
CA ASP A 226 7.75 -25.91 8.75
C ASP A 226 6.84 -25.95 7.52
N TYR A 227 7.45 -26.11 6.35
CA TYR A 227 6.78 -26.12 5.04
C TYR A 227 6.87 -27.48 4.36
N SER A 228 7.31 -28.53 5.07
CA SER A 228 7.55 -29.87 4.50
C SER A 228 6.32 -30.46 3.83
N ALA A 229 5.12 -30.24 4.37
CA ALA A 229 3.88 -30.72 3.78
C ALA A 229 3.54 -29.99 2.47
N GLN A 230 3.75 -28.68 2.42
CA GLN A 230 3.56 -27.85 1.22
C GLN A 230 4.56 -28.23 0.13
N VAL A 231 5.84 -28.37 0.51
CA VAL A 231 6.91 -28.83 -0.37
C VAL A 231 6.59 -30.21 -0.95
N GLN A 232 6.12 -31.16 -0.14
CA GLN A 232 5.77 -32.49 -0.63
C GLN A 232 4.60 -32.44 -1.61
N GLN A 233 3.59 -31.59 -1.38
CA GLN A 233 2.48 -31.41 -2.32
C GLN A 233 2.96 -30.91 -3.69
N LEU A 234 3.89 -29.94 -3.73
CA LEU A 234 4.49 -29.44 -4.97
C LEU A 234 5.25 -30.56 -5.71
N VAL A 235 6.04 -31.36 -4.99
CA VAL A 235 6.83 -32.47 -5.56
C VAL A 235 5.93 -33.59 -6.07
N ASP A 236 4.90 -33.97 -5.31
CA ASP A 236 3.96 -35.02 -5.69
C ASP A 236 3.14 -34.63 -6.92
N ALA A 237 2.77 -33.35 -7.02
CA ALA A 237 2.09 -32.78 -8.18
C ALA A 237 3.00 -32.59 -9.40
N LYS A 238 4.33 -32.59 -9.20
CA LYS A 238 5.34 -32.37 -10.25
C LYS A 238 5.11 -31.06 -11.01
N VAL A 239 4.89 -29.99 -10.25
CA VAL A 239 4.64 -28.66 -10.82
C VAL A 239 5.79 -28.22 -11.73
N ASP A 240 5.47 -27.53 -12.82
CA ASP A 240 6.40 -26.97 -13.80
C ASP A 240 6.89 -25.57 -13.41
N ALA A 241 6.15 -24.89 -12.53
CA ALA A 241 6.51 -23.60 -11.93
C ALA A 241 5.86 -23.43 -10.55
N ILE A 242 6.43 -22.55 -9.74
CA ILE A 242 5.90 -22.20 -8.41
C ILE A 242 5.63 -20.70 -8.34
N ILE A 243 4.52 -20.33 -7.72
CA ILE A 243 4.24 -18.97 -7.27
C ILE A 243 4.26 -18.96 -5.75
N VAL A 244 4.93 -17.97 -5.16
CA VAL A 244 4.87 -17.71 -3.72
C VAL A 244 4.32 -16.32 -3.45
N SER A 245 3.16 -16.25 -2.81
CA SER A 245 2.51 -15.01 -2.34
C SER A 245 2.43 -15.05 -0.80
N GLY A 246 3.55 -14.74 -0.16
CA GLY A 246 3.69 -14.83 1.29
C GLY A 246 4.81 -13.97 1.87
N THR A 247 5.34 -14.38 3.00
CA THR A 247 6.44 -13.69 3.70
C THR A 247 7.82 -14.14 3.16
N PRO A 248 8.88 -13.34 3.37
CA PRO A 248 10.23 -13.76 3.00
C PRO A 248 10.68 -15.12 3.57
N PRO A 249 10.43 -15.45 4.85
CA PRO A 249 10.74 -16.79 5.38
C PRO A 249 10.01 -17.93 4.66
N GLN A 250 8.76 -17.70 4.23
CA GLN A 250 7.99 -18.69 3.47
C GLN A 250 8.59 -18.89 2.08
N LEU A 251 9.00 -17.81 1.38
CA LEU A 251 9.72 -17.93 0.10
C LEU A 251 10.98 -18.77 0.25
N ALA A 252 11.85 -18.46 1.22
CA ALA A 252 13.07 -19.22 1.45
C ALA A 252 12.80 -20.69 1.80
N GLY A 253 11.79 -20.95 2.63
CA GLY A 253 11.42 -22.30 3.04
C GLY A 253 10.90 -23.16 1.89
N ILE A 254 10.07 -22.60 1.01
CA ILE A 254 9.54 -23.30 -0.16
C ILE A 254 10.63 -23.52 -1.21
N VAL A 255 11.42 -22.50 -1.55
CA VAL A 255 12.50 -22.60 -2.54
C VAL A 255 13.57 -23.59 -2.06
N GLY A 256 14.05 -23.45 -0.82
CA GLY A 256 15.04 -24.35 -0.25
C GLY A 256 14.52 -25.78 -0.09
N GLY A 257 13.27 -25.95 0.35
CA GLY A 257 12.66 -27.26 0.51
C GLY A 257 12.45 -28.01 -0.81
N THR A 258 11.96 -27.33 -1.85
CA THR A 258 11.79 -27.94 -3.18
C THR A 258 13.13 -28.28 -3.82
N SER A 259 14.14 -27.41 -3.71
CA SER A 259 15.51 -27.71 -4.15
C SER A 259 16.09 -28.95 -3.46
N ALA A 260 15.88 -29.07 -2.14
CA ALA A 260 16.37 -30.22 -1.37
C ALA A 260 15.73 -31.57 -1.79
N LEU A 261 14.54 -31.53 -2.41
CA LEU A 261 13.85 -32.70 -2.96
C LEU A 261 14.04 -32.85 -4.48
N GLY A 262 14.87 -32.02 -5.12
CA GLY A 262 15.18 -32.08 -6.55
C GLY A 262 14.07 -31.56 -7.45
N LEU A 263 13.20 -30.68 -6.95
CA LEU A 263 12.24 -29.91 -7.74
C LEU A 263 12.80 -28.50 -7.96
N ASP A 264 13.54 -28.34 -9.05
CA ASP A 264 14.27 -27.13 -9.44
C ASP A 264 13.56 -26.38 -10.58
N VAL A 265 12.33 -25.93 -10.31
CA VAL A 265 11.51 -25.17 -11.26
C VAL A 265 11.54 -23.66 -10.97
N PRO A 266 11.29 -22.80 -11.98
CA PRO A 266 11.22 -21.36 -11.79
C PRO A 266 10.16 -20.95 -10.76
N VAL A 267 10.45 -19.87 -10.05
CA VAL A 267 9.62 -19.33 -8.98
C VAL A 267 9.28 -17.87 -9.28
N ILE A 268 8.00 -17.55 -9.39
CA ILE A 268 7.51 -16.16 -9.42
C ILE A 268 7.10 -15.76 -8.01
N THR A 269 7.45 -14.54 -7.62
CA THR A 269 7.00 -13.94 -6.36
C THR A 269 6.71 -12.46 -6.53
N GLN A 270 6.07 -11.84 -5.55
CA GLN A 270 5.73 -10.42 -5.54
C GLN A 270 6.59 -9.68 -4.52
N GLY A 271 6.66 -8.35 -4.64
CA GLY A 271 7.52 -7.50 -3.80
C GLY A 271 7.54 -7.85 -2.30
N PRO A 272 6.37 -8.03 -1.62
CA PRO A 272 6.35 -8.32 -0.18
C PRO A 272 7.04 -9.62 0.25
N SER A 273 7.18 -10.57 -0.67
CA SER A 273 7.75 -11.89 -0.40
C SER A 273 9.28 -11.91 -0.50
N PHE A 274 9.91 -10.85 -0.98
CA PHE A 274 11.36 -10.77 -1.12
C PHE A 274 11.99 -9.73 -0.19
N GLY A 275 13.19 -10.01 0.30
CA GLY A 275 14.06 -9.04 0.94
C GLY A 275 15.53 -9.50 0.87
N PRO A 276 16.50 -8.58 0.87
CA PRO A 276 17.92 -8.91 0.66
C PRO A 276 18.48 -9.88 1.71
N ALA A 277 17.93 -9.88 2.94
CA ALA A 277 18.30 -10.83 3.98
C ALA A 277 18.09 -12.31 3.60
N LEU A 278 17.28 -12.59 2.57
CA LEU A 278 17.12 -13.95 2.03
C LEU A 278 18.41 -14.50 1.41
N LEU A 279 19.28 -13.61 0.92
CA LEU A 279 20.55 -13.95 0.27
C LEU A 279 21.62 -14.37 1.28
N GLU A 280 21.34 -14.24 2.58
CA GLU A 280 22.18 -14.72 3.68
C GLU A 280 21.69 -16.08 4.23
N THR A 281 20.65 -16.67 3.63
CA THR A 281 20.08 -17.94 4.07
C THR A 281 20.68 -19.13 3.35
N ALA A 282 20.42 -20.34 3.84
CA ALA A 282 20.82 -21.57 3.15
C ALA A 282 20.11 -21.78 1.79
N ALA A 283 19.08 -20.99 1.48
CA ALA A 283 18.37 -21.03 0.21
C ALA A 283 18.91 -20.01 -0.81
N ALA A 284 19.93 -19.21 -0.47
CA ALA A 284 20.44 -18.10 -1.29
C ALA A 284 20.73 -18.51 -2.74
N ASP A 285 21.54 -19.55 -2.96
CA ASP A 285 21.89 -20.04 -4.31
C ASP A 285 20.63 -20.42 -5.12
N ALA A 286 19.68 -21.10 -4.49
CA ALA A 286 18.43 -21.51 -5.15
C ALA A 286 17.48 -20.33 -5.39
N ILE A 287 17.50 -19.31 -4.53
CA ILE A 287 16.74 -18.07 -4.71
C ILE A 287 17.33 -17.27 -5.87
N GLU A 288 18.65 -17.09 -5.91
CA GLU A 288 19.36 -16.44 -7.01
C GLU A 288 19.05 -17.10 -8.36
N GLU A 289 19.12 -18.43 -8.44
CA GLU A 289 18.94 -19.16 -9.70
C GLU A 289 17.48 -19.21 -10.18
N ARG A 290 16.50 -19.22 -9.27
CA ARG A 290 15.13 -19.62 -9.59
C ARG A 290 14.07 -18.54 -9.38
N VAL A 291 14.34 -17.52 -8.56
CA VAL A 291 13.32 -16.53 -8.18
C VAL A 291 13.35 -15.32 -9.11
N ARG A 292 12.16 -14.98 -9.60
CA ARG A 292 11.88 -13.67 -10.22
C ARG A 292 10.83 -12.94 -9.41
N VAL A 293 11.09 -11.67 -9.13
CA VAL A 293 10.15 -10.79 -8.45
C VAL A 293 9.40 -9.97 -9.50
N VAL A 294 8.07 -10.08 -9.51
CA VAL A 294 7.19 -9.37 -10.45
C VAL A 294 6.34 -8.37 -9.68
N LEU A 295 6.42 -7.10 -10.08
CA LEU A 295 5.80 -5.94 -9.43
C LEU A 295 5.84 -4.73 -10.37
N SER A 296 5.41 -3.54 -9.93
CA SER A 296 5.27 -2.35 -10.79
C SER A 296 6.20 -1.17 -10.42
N TYR A 297 7.40 -1.41 -9.91
CA TYR A 297 8.36 -0.34 -9.58
C TYR A 297 9.82 -0.80 -9.69
N LEU A 298 10.73 0.11 -9.97
CA LEU A 298 12.14 -0.21 -10.17
C LEU A 298 12.90 -0.55 -8.87
N PRO A 299 13.89 -1.47 -8.93
CA PRO A 299 14.71 -1.86 -7.79
C PRO A 299 15.52 -0.70 -7.20
N TYR A 300 15.93 -0.82 -5.93
CA TYR A 300 16.79 0.17 -5.28
C TYR A 300 18.04 0.45 -6.13
N GLY A 301 18.31 1.71 -6.45
CA GLY A 301 19.46 2.09 -7.27
C GLY A 301 19.43 1.56 -8.71
N ALA A 302 18.25 1.21 -9.25
CA ALA A 302 18.10 0.64 -10.59
C ALA A 302 18.93 1.34 -11.65
N GLU A 303 19.73 0.56 -12.39
CA GLU A 303 20.44 1.06 -13.56
C GLU A 303 19.45 1.59 -14.61
N GLY A 304 19.80 2.70 -15.27
CA GLY A 304 18.95 3.30 -16.29
C GLY A 304 17.87 4.26 -15.77
N SER A 305 17.60 4.28 -14.45
CA SER A 305 16.73 5.30 -13.82
C SER A 305 17.55 6.31 -13.04
N ALA A 306 17.55 7.56 -13.51
CA ALA A 306 18.19 8.67 -12.81
C ALA A 306 17.55 8.92 -11.43
N GLU A 307 16.23 8.74 -11.31
CA GLU A 307 15.53 8.92 -10.05
C GLU A 307 15.90 7.81 -9.05
N ALA A 308 15.89 6.55 -9.47
CA ALA A 308 16.27 5.44 -8.60
C ALA A 308 17.72 5.58 -8.08
N GLN A 309 18.63 6.09 -8.90
CA GLN A 309 20.01 6.40 -8.51
C GLN A 309 20.08 7.57 -7.51
N ALA A 310 19.36 8.65 -7.77
CA ALA A 310 19.30 9.81 -6.87
C ALA A 310 18.70 9.44 -5.50
N VAL A 311 17.64 8.63 -5.48
CA VAL A 311 17.03 8.10 -4.25
C VAL A 311 18.02 7.21 -3.51
N ALA A 312 18.76 6.35 -4.20
CA ALA A 312 19.76 5.51 -3.55
C ALA A 312 20.89 6.33 -2.91
N GLU A 313 21.41 7.34 -3.61
CA GLU A 313 22.42 8.27 -3.08
C GLU A 313 21.91 9.03 -1.85
N ALA A 314 20.72 9.63 -1.94
CA ALA A 314 20.13 10.38 -0.84
C ALA A 314 19.79 9.49 0.37
N TYR A 315 19.31 8.27 0.13
CA TYR A 315 19.06 7.30 1.19
C TYR A 315 20.35 6.89 1.90
N ALA A 316 21.44 6.65 1.16
CA ALA A 316 22.74 6.31 1.75
C ALA A 316 23.33 7.47 2.59
N GLU A 317 23.05 8.72 2.23
CA GLU A 317 23.44 9.89 3.04
C GLU A 317 22.60 10.01 4.32
N ALA A 318 21.27 9.86 4.20
CA ALA A 318 20.35 9.98 5.34
C ALA A 318 20.43 8.79 6.31
N TYR A 319 20.71 7.59 5.80
CA TYR A 319 20.73 6.33 6.53
C TYR A 319 22.02 5.55 6.23
N PRO A 320 23.19 6.00 6.71
CA PRO A 320 24.49 5.40 6.37
C PRO A 320 24.67 3.96 6.89
N ASP A 321 23.89 3.57 7.91
CA ASP A 321 23.85 2.21 8.46
C ASP A 321 22.56 1.46 8.02
N GLY A 322 21.82 2.00 7.05
CA GLY A 322 20.59 1.42 6.55
C GLY A 322 20.83 0.16 5.70
N ASP A 323 19.84 -0.73 5.71
CA ASP A 323 19.81 -1.93 4.86
C ASP A 323 18.66 -1.76 3.86
N PRO A 324 18.91 -1.14 2.69
CA PRO A 324 17.85 -0.77 1.77
C PRO A 324 17.21 -2.01 1.15
N THR A 325 15.88 -2.01 1.15
CA THR A 325 15.09 -2.91 0.31
C THR A 325 14.58 -2.15 -0.91
N ILE A 326 13.94 -2.87 -1.83
CA ILE A 326 13.21 -2.24 -2.94
C ILE A 326 12.15 -1.21 -2.47
N PHE A 327 11.68 -1.32 -1.22
CA PHE A 327 10.65 -0.45 -0.69
C PHE A 327 11.12 0.97 -0.34
N VAL A 328 12.44 1.25 -0.35
CA VAL A 328 12.93 2.63 -0.33
C VAL A 328 12.39 3.39 -1.55
N ASN A 329 12.56 2.83 -2.75
CA ASN A 329 12.06 3.42 -3.99
C ASN A 329 10.55 3.48 -4.02
N TYR A 330 9.86 2.40 -3.61
CA TYR A 330 8.40 2.39 -3.56
C TYR A 330 7.87 3.51 -2.64
N GLY A 331 8.44 3.67 -1.45
CA GLY A 331 8.03 4.70 -0.50
C GLY A 331 8.28 6.11 -1.00
N TYR A 332 9.48 6.37 -1.48
CA TYR A 332 9.84 7.66 -2.03
C TYR A 332 8.91 8.05 -3.19
N ALA A 333 8.71 7.14 -4.15
CA ALA A 333 7.87 7.40 -5.30
C ALA A 333 6.37 7.51 -4.94
N THR A 334 5.88 6.76 -3.95
CA THR A 334 4.50 6.88 -3.47
C THR A 334 4.28 8.23 -2.77
N ALA A 335 5.23 8.65 -1.94
CA ALA A 335 5.22 9.97 -1.33
C ALA A 335 5.30 11.09 -2.37
N ASN A 336 6.01 10.89 -3.49
CA ASN A 336 5.99 11.78 -4.64
C ASN A 336 4.58 11.95 -5.22
N VAL A 337 3.87 10.85 -5.51
CA VAL A 337 2.47 10.92 -5.97
C VAL A 337 1.58 11.66 -4.97
N PHE A 338 1.74 11.40 -3.67
CA PHE A 338 1.01 12.15 -2.64
C PHE A 338 1.35 13.65 -2.71
N GLY A 339 2.64 13.98 -2.83
CA GLY A 339 3.13 15.35 -3.00
C GLY A 339 2.51 16.06 -4.20
N GLU A 340 2.40 15.40 -5.35
CA GLU A 340 1.72 15.96 -6.53
C GLU A 340 0.23 16.22 -6.27
N ALA A 341 -0.46 15.31 -5.55
CA ALA A 341 -1.85 15.54 -5.16
C ALA A 341 -2.00 16.72 -4.19
N LEU A 342 -1.04 16.91 -3.28
CA LEU A 342 -0.98 18.05 -2.38
C LEU A 342 -0.73 19.37 -3.13
N ASP A 343 0.18 19.37 -4.11
CA ASP A 343 0.46 20.54 -4.93
C ASP A 343 -0.77 20.93 -5.76
N ALA A 344 -1.43 19.96 -6.41
CA ALA A 344 -2.67 20.19 -7.15
C ALA A 344 -3.82 20.68 -6.25
N ALA A 345 -3.92 20.16 -5.03
CA ALA A 345 -4.89 20.62 -4.02
C ALA A 345 -4.60 22.05 -3.55
N CYS A 346 -3.32 22.41 -3.35
CA CYS A 346 -2.90 23.77 -3.03
C CYS A 346 -3.24 24.73 -4.18
N GLU A 347 -2.96 24.37 -5.43
CA GLU A 347 -3.32 25.18 -6.60
C GLU A 347 -4.83 25.39 -6.72
N ALA A 348 -5.63 24.38 -6.36
CA ALA A 348 -7.08 24.47 -6.28
C ALA A 348 -7.59 25.28 -5.06
N GLY A 349 -6.70 25.64 -4.13
CA GLY A 349 -7.04 26.37 -2.91
C GLY A 349 -7.70 25.50 -1.83
N ASP A 350 -7.56 24.17 -1.89
CA ASP A 350 -8.23 23.24 -0.98
C ASP A 350 -7.35 22.06 -0.55
N LEU A 351 -6.53 22.26 0.49
CA LEU A 351 -5.77 21.22 1.20
C LEU A 351 -6.59 20.50 2.29
N THR A 352 -7.91 20.42 2.13
CA THR A 352 -8.72 19.50 2.95
C THR A 352 -8.57 18.07 2.47
N ARG A 353 -8.95 17.10 3.30
CA ARG A 353 -9.07 15.69 2.90
C ARG A 353 -9.82 15.48 1.58
N GLN A 354 -10.95 16.16 1.42
CA GLN A 354 -11.74 16.12 0.19
C GLN A 354 -10.96 16.73 -0.98
N GLY A 355 -10.34 17.90 -0.78
CA GLY A 355 -9.60 18.58 -1.84
C GLY A 355 -8.39 17.80 -2.32
N VAL A 356 -7.62 17.16 -1.42
CA VAL A 356 -6.51 16.26 -1.77
C VAL A 356 -7.01 15.00 -2.49
N THR A 357 -8.11 14.41 -2.03
CA THR A 357 -8.74 13.27 -2.71
C THR A 357 -9.17 13.63 -4.12
N ASP A 358 -9.85 14.76 -4.30
CA ASP A 358 -10.31 15.24 -5.61
C ASP A 358 -9.13 15.61 -6.53
N ALA A 359 -8.07 16.23 -5.98
CA ALA A 359 -6.86 16.57 -6.70
C ALA A 359 -6.14 15.32 -7.22
N LEU A 360 -6.01 14.27 -6.38
CA LEU A 360 -5.47 12.99 -6.79
C LEU A 360 -6.26 12.37 -7.95
N ARG A 361 -7.60 12.40 -7.89
CA ARG A 361 -8.45 11.92 -9.00
C ARG A 361 -8.39 12.80 -10.25
N GLY A 362 -7.76 13.96 -10.17
CA GLY A 362 -7.44 14.80 -11.33
C GLY A 362 -6.17 14.37 -12.09
N LEU A 363 -5.28 13.59 -11.46
CA LEU A 363 -3.97 13.25 -12.02
C LEU A 363 -4.11 12.17 -13.11
N ALA A 364 -3.87 12.56 -14.36
CA ALA A 364 -4.03 11.72 -15.54
C ALA A 364 -2.77 10.95 -15.94
N GLU A 365 -1.62 11.59 -15.76
CA GLU A 365 -0.29 11.09 -16.14
C GLU A 365 0.68 11.55 -15.06
N VAL A 366 1.10 10.61 -14.19
CA VAL A 366 2.06 10.83 -13.10
C VAL A 366 3.33 10.05 -13.41
N GLU A 367 4.46 10.75 -13.46
CA GLU A 367 5.77 10.22 -13.84
C GLU A 367 6.75 10.41 -12.68
N THR A 368 7.03 9.34 -11.96
CA THR A 368 7.94 9.37 -10.80
C THR A 368 9.37 8.96 -11.16
N GLY A 369 9.61 8.42 -12.36
CA GLY A 369 10.88 7.81 -12.74
C GLY A 369 11.18 6.45 -12.07
N ILE A 370 10.28 5.95 -11.20
CA ILE A 370 10.39 4.67 -10.49
C ILE A 370 9.24 3.73 -10.86
N PHE A 371 8.01 4.24 -10.94
CA PHE A 371 6.85 3.54 -11.48
C PHE A 371 6.80 3.68 -13.02
N PRO A 372 6.07 2.80 -13.74
CA PRO A 372 5.57 3.16 -15.07
C PRO A 372 4.64 4.38 -14.97
N THR A 373 4.26 4.99 -16.10
CA THR A 373 3.26 6.07 -16.12
C THR A 373 2.00 5.64 -15.37
N GLN A 374 1.52 6.47 -14.44
CA GLN A 374 0.33 6.19 -13.64
C GLN A 374 -0.81 7.15 -13.95
N SER A 375 -2.05 6.66 -13.81
CA SER A 375 -3.27 7.48 -13.84
C SER A 375 -4.12 7.18 -12.62
N PHE A 376 -4.64 8.22 -11.96
CA PHE A 376 -5.49 8.08 -10.78
C PHE A 376 -6.95 8.50 -11.03
N GLN A 377 -7.30 8.81 -12.28
CA GLN A 377 -8.61 9.37 -12.65
C GLN A 377 -9.78 8.43 -12.39
N ASP A 378 -9.60 7.14 -12.68
CA ASP A 378 -10.62 6.13 -12.42
C ASP A 378 -10.21 5.29 -11.21
N PRO A 379 -10.84 5.49 -10.04
CA PRO A 379 -10.55 4.68 -8.86
C PRO A 379 -10.89 3.20 -9.06
N ALA A 380 -11.73 2.84 -10.03
CA ALA A 380 -12.09 1.44 -10.32
C ALA A 380 -11.01 0.68 -11.10
N THR A 381 -9.95 1.36 -11.54
CA THR A 381 -8.83 0.75 -12.29
C THR A 381 -7.53 0.90 -11.52
N SER A 382 -6.61 -0.06 -11.75
CA SER A 382 -5.24 0.04 -11.25
C SER A 382 -4.54 1.27 -11.84
N ALA A 383 -3.65 1.91 -11.06
CA ALA A 383 -2.94 3.11 -11.51
C ALA A 383 -2.04 2.86 -12.71
N SER A 384 -1.51 1.63 -12.82
CA SER A 384 -0.89 1.07 -14.01
C SER A 384 -1.23 -0.42 -14.15
N THR A 385 -1.09 -0.94 -15.36
CA THR A 385 -1.20 -2.37 -15.71
C THR A 385 0.16 -3.02 -15.95
N GLN A 386 1.23 -2.21 -15.96
CA GLN A 386 2.56 -2.67 -16.34
C GLN A 386 3.35 -3.19 -15.14
N SER A 387 3.92 -4.38 -15.29
CA SER A 387 4.86 -4.96 -14.34
C SER A 387 6.29 -4.96 -14.92
N VAL A 388 7.29 -4.96 -14.06
CA VAL A 388 8.70 -5.24 -14.36
C VAL A 388 9.04 -6.63 -13.81
N VAL A 389 9.92 -7.37 -14.49
CA VAL A 389 10.49 -8.60 -13.94
C VAL A 389 11.88 -8.30 -13.40
N LEU A 390 12.10 -8.62 -12.13
CA LEU A 390 13.37 -8.45 -11.46
C LEU A 390 14.01 -9.82 -11.20
N ALA A 391 15.28 -9.95 -11.59
CA ALA A 391 16.11 -11.07 -11.19
C ALA A 391 16.77 -10.77 -9.84
N VAL A 392 17.05 -11.83 -9.08
CA VAL A 392 17.82 -11.75 -7.85
C VAL A 392 19.30 -11.69 -8.18
N ASP A 393 20.01 -10.73 -7.58
CA ASP A 393 21.46 -10.58 -7.74
C ASP A 393 22.10 -10.22 -6.39
N PRO A 394 22.88 -11.12 -5.77
CA PRO A 394 23.50 -10.87 -4.46
C PRO A 394 24.66 -9.86 -4.51
N ASP A 395 25.17 -9.51 -5.70
CA ASP A 395 26.26 -8.55 -5.84
C ASP A 395 25.78 -7.09 -5.87
N VAL A 396 24.47 -6.85 -5.95
CA VAL A 396 23.89 -5.49 -5.92
C VAL A 396 23.21 -5.17 -4.59
N THR A 397 23.34 -3.92 -4.15
CA THR A 397 22.63 -3.43 -2.96
C THR A 397 21.11 -3.51 -3.18
N GLY A 398 20.39 -4.09 -2.20
CA GLY A 398 18.95 -4.35 -2.32
C GLY A 398 18.60 -5.67 -3.03
N GLY A 399 19.58 -6.35 -3.62
CA GLY A 399 19.47 -7.75 -4.07
C GLY A 399 18.67 -8.01 -5.35
N LEU A 400 18.34 -6.96 -6.12
CA LEU A 400 17.48 -7.07 -7.31
C LEU A 400 17.99 -6.23 -8.47
N VAL A 401 17.92 -6.78 -9.68
CA VAL A 401 18.21 -6.09 -10.95
C VAL A 401 17.06 -6.26 -11.94
N VAL A 402 16.90 -5.33 -12.86
CA VAL A 402 15.87 -5.43 -13.92
C VAL A 402 16.26 -6.52 -14.91
N GLU A 403 15.42 -7.56 -15.03
CA GLU A 403 15.55 -8.62 -16.05
C GLU A 403 14.72 -8.29 -17.29
N LYS A 404 13.50 -7.77 -17.09
CA LYS A 404 12.58 -7.33 -18.14
C LYS A 404 11.94 -6.00 -17.74
N GLU A 405 12.12 -4.99 -18.58
CA GLU A 405 11.50 -3.67 -18.46
C GLU A 405 9.98 -3.73 -18.35
N PHE A 406 9.35 -2.63 -17.94
CA PHE A 406 7.90 -2.51 -17.80
C PHE A 406 7.14 -3.01 -19.04
N PHE A 407 6.21 -3.95 -18.81
CA PHE A 407 5.41 -4.58 -19.86
C PHE A 407 4.02 -4.94 -19.33
N GLU A 408 3.09 -5.14 -20.25
CA GLU A 408 1.75 -5.64 -19.97
C GLU A 408 1.47 -6.85 -20.87
N SER A 409 0.99 -7.94 -20.31
CA SER A 409 0.57 -9.11 -21.08
C SER A 409 -0.80 -8.89 -21.74
N GLU A 410 -1.05 -9.58 -22.86
CA GLU A 410 -2.34 -9.47 -23.58
C GLU A 410 -3.56 -9.93 -22.76
N LEU A 411 -3.34 -10.61 -21.64
CA LEU A 411 -4.38 -11.14 -20.75
C LEU A 411 -4.78 -10.15 -19.64
N VAL A 412 -3.91 -9.19 -19.26
CA VAL A 412 -4.24 -8.21 -18.22
C VAL A 412 -5.52 -7.41 -18.53
N PRO A 413 -5.73 -6.87 -19.76
CA PRO A 413 -6.98 -6.19 -20.10
C PRO A 413 -8.25 -7.05 -20.04
N GLN A 414 -8.09 -8.38 -19.99
CA GLN A 414 -9.19 -9.35 -19.99
C GLN A 414 -9.56 -9.79 -18.57
N PHE A 415 -8.70 -9.53 -17.58
CA PHE A 415 -8.99 -9.80 -16.19
C PHE A 415 -10.04 -8.82 -15.68
N THR A 416 -11.18 -9.36 -15.25
CA THR A 416 -12.25 -8.63 -14.60
C THR A 416 -12.51 -9.26 -13.25
N GLU A 417 -12.65 -8.42 -12.21
CA GLU A 417 -13.01 -8.87 -10.87
C GLU A 417 -14.45 -9.39 -10.72
#